data_AF-N8PZ74-F1
#
_entry.id   AF-N8PZ74-F1
#
_cell.length_a   1.000
_cell.length_b   1.000
_cell.length_c   1.000
_cell.angle_alpha   90.00
_cell.angle_beta   90.00
_cell.angle_gamma   90.00
#
_symmetry.space_group_name_H-M   'P 1'
#
loop_
_entity.id
_entity.type
_entity.pdbx_description
1 polymer ?
#
loop_
_entity_poly.entity_id
_entity_poly.type
_entity_poly.pdbx_seq_one_letter_code
_entity_poly.pdbx_strand_id
1 'polypeptide(L)'
;MSRSSIKSKLAMAQALAVFMDSGALSATIVFYEGVQPATPETTTNPSNALVTCTFPEPCIKETTPNYVELHPTDTATVIKTGTATWARIYNGAGEVAADLAVGTDMALANTNLVVGGTLSIQSIKLRP
;
A
#
# COMPACT_ATOMS: atom_id res chain seq x y z
N MET A 1 12.07 6.42 21.47
CA MET A 1 10.73 6.31 20.86
C MET A 1 9.67 6.41 21.95
N SER A 2 8.60 7.16 21.72
CA SER A 2 7.46 7.21 22.65
C SER A 2 6.75 5.85 22.71
N ARG A 3 6.31 5.44 23.90
CA ARG A 3 5.57 4.17 24.11
C ARG A 3 4.06 4.46 24.04
N SER A 4 3.52 4.52 22.83
CA SER A 4 2.08 4.71 22.62
C SER A 4 1.30 3.42 22.92
N SER A 5 0.08 3.59 23.44
CA SER A 5 -0.82 2.45 23.73
C SER A 5 -1.31 1.78 22.45
N ILE A 6 -1.69 0.50 22.53
CA ILE A 6 -2.30 -0.23 21.39
C ILE A 6 -3.51 0.54 20.83
N LYS A 7 -4.35 1.13 21.70
CA LYS A 7 -5.51 1.93 21.29
C LYS A 7 -5.11 3.16 20.48
N SER A 8 -4.06 3.87 20.90
CA SER A 8 -3.57 5.06 20.18
C SER A 8 -3.07 4.71 18.78
N LYS A 9 -2.35 3.59 18.65
CA LYS A 9 -1.83 3.13 17.36
C LYS A 9 -2.93 2.56 16.46
N LEU A 10 -3.93 1.89 17.04
CA LEU A 10 -5.11 1.44 16.29
C LEU A 10 -5.93 2.62 15.76
N ALA A 11 -6.08 3.69 16.55
CA ALA A 11 -6.72 4.92 16.09
C ALA A 11 -5.95 5.55 14.92
N MET A 12 -4.61 5.53 14.96
CA MET A 12 -3.78 5.97 13.84
C MET A 12 -3.97 5.10 12.59
N ALA A 13 -4.04 3.77 12.74
CA ALA A 13 -4.29 2.86 11.63
C ALA A 13 -5.68 3.08 11.00
N GLN A 14 -6.71 3.35 11.81
CA GLN A 14 -8.04 3.72 11.30
C GLN A 14 -8.00 5.06 10.57
N ALA A 15 -7.31 6.06 11.13
CA ALA A 15 -7.17 7.36 10.49
C ALA A 15 -6.42 7.28 9.15
N LEU A 16 -5.41 6.41 9.05
CA LEU A 16 -4.72 6.15 7.79
C LEU A 16 -5.66 5.53 6.76
N ALA A 17 -6.46 4.53 7.14
CA ALA A 17 -7.41 3.91 6.22
C ALA A 17 -8.52 4.89 5.77
N VAL A 18 -9.02 5.72 6.69
CA VAL A 18 -9.94 6.82 6.34
C VAL A 18 -9.27 7.84 5.40
N PHE A 19 -7.98 8.14 5.61
CA PHE A 19 -7.23 9.00 4.70
C PHE A 19 -7.08 8.38 3.31
N MET A 20 -6.91 7.05 3.20
CA MET A 20 -6.87 6.37 1.90
C MET A 20 -8.18 6.54 1.12
N ASP A 21 -9.33 6.47 1.79
CA ASP A 21 -10.67 6.66 1.18
C ASP A 21 -11.01 8.15 0.90
N SER A 22 -10.08 9.09 1.11
CA SER A 22 -10.32 10.49 0.79
C SER A 22 -10.03 10.80 -0.69
N GLY A 23 -10.89 11.62 -1.31
CA GLY A 23 -10.79 12.01 -2.71
C GLY A 23 -12.00 11.56 -3.54
N ALA A 24 -11.87 11.64 -4.87
CA ALA A 24 -12.95 11.29 -5.80
C ALA A 24 -12.71 9.95 -6.53
N LEU A 25 -11.54 9.36 -6.36
CA LEU A 25 -11.14 8.07 -6.89
C LEU A 25 -10.87 7.11 -5.73
N SER A 26 -10.64 5.84 -6.04
CA SER A 26 -10.24 4.87 -5.02
C SER A 26 -8.73 4.89 -4.77
N ALA A 27 -8.32 4.50 -3.56
CA ALA A 27 -6.90 4.39 -3.21
C ALA A 27 -6.16 3.39 -4.10
N THR A 28 -4.86 3.61 -4.29
CA THR A 28 -4.01 2.70 -5.08
C THR A 28 -2.73 2.35 -4.34
N ILE A 29 -2.16 1.19 -4.64
CA ILE A 29 -0.81 0.80 -4.27
C ILE A 29 0.01 0.53 -5.52
N VAL A 30 1.12 1.25 -5.67
CA VAL A 30 2.03 1.12 -6.81
C VAL A 30 3.30 0.44 -6.33
N PHE A 31 3.68 -0.65 -6.99
CA PHE A 31 4.92 -1.38 -6.71
C PHE A 31 6.03 -0.86 -7.62
N TYR A 32 7.22 -0.67 -7.04
CA TYR A 32 8.38 -0.12 -7.72
C TYR A 32 9.58 -1.04 -7.59
N GLU A 33 10.47 -0.96 -8.59
CA GLU A 33 11.85 -1.40 -8.45
C GLU A 33 12.76 -0.27 -7.93
N GLY A 34 13.98 -0.63 -7.55
CA GLY A 34 15.01 0.30 -7.10
C GLY A 34 14.93 0.62 -5.60
N VAL A 35 15.34 1.83 -5.22
CA VAL A 35 15.44 2.24 -3.82
C VAL A 35 14.22 3.07 -3.44
N GLN A 36 13.60 2.75 -2.31
CA GLN A 36 12.54 3.55 -1.71
C GLN A 36 13.05 4.98 -1.41
N PRO A 37 12.29 6.03 -1.75
CA PRO A 37 12.65 7.40 -1.38
C PRO A 37 12.81 7.57 0.13
N ALA A 38 13.62 8.54 0.54
CA ALA A 38 13.86 8.80 1.97
C ALA A 38 12.60 9.26 2.71
N THR A 39 11.67 9.93 2.01
CA THR A 39 10.40 10.38 2.58
C THR A 39 9.23 10.22 1.59
N PRO A 40 7.99 10.07 2.09
CA PRO A 40 6.78 9.99 1.26
C PRO A 40 6.57 11.19 0.34
N GLU A 41 7.02 12.39 0.74
CA GLU A 41 6.86 13.64 -0.02
C GLU A 41 7.82 13.73 -1.20
N THR A 42 8.85 12.88 -1.25
CA THR A 42 9.78 12.83 -2.37
C THR A 42 9.11 12.16 -3.57
N THR A 43 9.07 12.87 -4.71
CA THR A 43 8.49 12.35 -5.95
C THR A 43 9.22 11.10 -6.43
N THR A 44 8.44 10.11 -6.89
CA THR A 44 8.96 8.85 -7.45
C THR A 44 9.30 9.01 -8.92
N ASN A 45 10.26 8.23 -9.41
CA ASN A 45 10.47 8.10 -10.85
C ASN A 45 9.40 7.13 -11.40
N PRO A 46 8.44 7.60 -12.23
CA PRO A 46 7.38 6.75 -12.76
C PRO A 46 7.92 5.60 -13.63
N SER A 47 9.14 5.73 -14.18
CA SER A 47 9.79 4.68 -14.96
C SER A 47 10.11 3.43 -14.15
N ASN A 48 10.12 3.52 -12.81
CA ASN A 48 10.37 2.39 -11.92
C ASN A 48 9.08 1.65 -11.52
N ALA A 49 7.90 2.14 -11.92
CA ALA A 49 6.63 1.48 -11.59
C ALA A 49 6.51 0.14 -12.33
N LEU A 50 6.12 -0.90 -11.60
CA LEU A 50 5.97 -2.26 -12.11
C LEU A 50 4.50 -2.64 -12.30
N VAL A 51 3.65 -2.25 -11.34
CA VAL A 51 2.21 -2.55 -11.34
C VAL A 51 1.50 -1.62 -10.35
N THR A 52 0.26 -1.25 -10.67
CA THR A 52 -0.64 -0.48 -9.80
C THR A 52 -1.87 -1.33 -9.50
N CYS A 53 -2.12 -1.61 -8.22
CA CYS A 53 -3.34 -2.27 -7.76
C CYS A 53 -4.25 -1.23 -7.09
N THR A 54 -5.56 -1.40 -7.23
CA THR A 54 -6.61 -0.51 -6.73
C THR A 54 -7.30 -1.14 -5.53
N PHE A 55 -7.43 -0.40 -4.44
CA PHE A 55 -8.28 -0.80 -3.32
C PHE A 55 -9.75 -0.52 -3.66
N PRO A 56 -10.70 -1.36 -3.21
CA PRO A 56 -12.11 -1.00 -3.20
C PRO A 56 -12.35 0.25 -2.36
N GLU A 57 -13.44 0.95 -2.64
CA GLU A 57 -13.89 2.10 -1.88
C GLU A 57 -15.28 1.82 -1.29
N PRO A 58 -15.47 1.86 0.04
CA PRO A 58 -14.43 2.10 1.07
C PRO A 58 -13.42 0.95 1.19
N CYS A 59 -12.19 1.26 1.58
CA CYS A 59 -11.11 0.29 1.65
C CYS A 59 -11.14 -0.56 2.93
N ILE A 60 -11.72 -0.06 4.03
CA ILE A 60 -11.82 -0.81 5.29
C ILE A 60 -12.81 -1.96 5.15
N LYS A 61 -12.34 -3.18 5.42
CA LYS A 61 -13.18 -4.37 5.54
C LYS A 61 -13.70 -4.54 6.96
N GLU A 62 -12.82 -4.47 7.95
CA GLU A 62 -13.19 -4.56 9.36
C GLU A 62 -12.15 -3.90 10.28
N THR A 63 -12.60 -3.55 11.49
CA THR A 63 -11.73 -3.08 12.57
C THR A 63 -11.90 -3.99 13.77
N THR A 64 -10.78 -4.50 14.26
CA THR A 64 -10.72 -5.37 15.44
C THR A 64 -9.98 -4.66 16.59
N PRO A 65 -9.96 -5.22 17.81
CA PRO A 65 -9.17 -4.66 18.91
C PRO A 65 -7.66 -4.59 18.65
N ASN A 66 -7.15 -5.33 17.64
CA ASN A 66 -5.72 -5.52 17.41
C ASN A 66 -5.25 -5.02 16.03
N TYR A 67 -6.13 -4.82 15.06
CA TYR A 67 -5.78 -4.39 13.71
C TYR A 67 -6.98 -3.82 12.94
N VAL A 68 -6.68 -3.04 11.91
CA VAL A 68 -7.63 -2.68 10.83
C VAL A 68 -7.32 -3.55 9.62
N GLU A 69 -8.31 -4.23 9.07
CA GLU A 69 -8.18 -5.02 7.85
C GLU A 69 -8.80 -4.27 6.68
N LEU A 70 -8.06 -4.19 5.57
CA LEU A 70 -8.56 -3.63 4.32
C LEU A 70 -9.07 -4.74 3.41
N HIS A 71 -9.98 -4.38 2.50
CA HIS A 71 -10.39 -5.27 1.42
C HIS A 71 -9.18 -5.63 0.53
N PRO A 72 -9.18 -6.84 -0.07
CA PRO A 72 -8.24 -7.18 -1.12
C PRO A 72 -8.27 -6.15 -2.25
N THR A 73 -7.13 -5.91 -2.88
CA THR A 73 -7.09 -5.09 -4.11
C THR A 73 -7.73 -5.83 -5.27
N ASP A 74 -7.96 -5.10 -6.36
CA ASP A 74 -8.16 -5.71 -7.67
C ASP A 74 -6.95 -6.60 -8.09
N THR A 75 -7.15 -7.34 -9.18
CA THR A 75 -6.07 -8.04 -9.86
C THR A 75 -5.57 -7.19 -11.01
N ALA A 76 -4.38 -6.62 -10.84
CA ALA A 76 -3.74 -5.75 -11.79
C ALA A 76 -2.75 -6.51 -12.68
N THR A 77 -2.49 -5.96 -13.88
CA THR A 77 -1.48 -6.48 -14.81
C THR A 77 -0.16 -5.76 -14.62
N VAL A 78 0.93 -6.52 -14.56
CA VAL A 78 2.30 -6.00 -14.50
C VAL A 78 2.64 -5.36 -15.84
N ILE A 79 3.02 -4.08 -15.81
CA ILE A 79 3.32 -3.29 -17.00
C ILE A 79 4.80 -3.30 -17.37
N LYS A 80 5.66 -3.73 -16.43
CA LYS A 80 7.11 -3.78 -16.59
C LYS A 80 7.71 -4.95 -15.81
N THR A 81 8.60 -5.70 -16.46
CA THR A 81 9.39 -6.73 -15.78
C THR A 81 10.42 -6.08 -14.85
N GLY A 82 10.49 -6.54 -13.61
CA GLY A 82 11.44 -6.05 -12.63
C GLY A 82 11.27 -6.72 -11.27
N THR A 83 12.11 -6.33 -10.31
CA THR A 83 12.01 -6.83 -8.93
C THR A 83 11.36 -5.77 -8.05
N ALA A 84 10.19 -6.08 -7.50
CA ALA A 84 9.49 -5.22 -6.56
C ALA A 84 10.25 -5.17 -5.23
N THR A 85 10.79 -4.01 -4.89
CA THR A 85 11.58 -3.76 -3.67
C THR A 85 10.81 -2.94 -2.66
N TRP A 86 9.84 -2.14 -3.09
CA TRP A 86 9.00 -1.33 -2.23
C TRP A 86 7.69 -0.94 -2.95
N ALA A 87 6.74 -0.39 -2.22
CA ALA A 87 5.47 0.08 -2.75
C ALA A 87 5.05 1.40 -2.10
N ARG A 88 4.27 2.21 -2.83
CA ARG A 88 3.66 3.44 -2.33
C ARG A 88 2.15 3.36 -2.41
N ILE A 89 1.47 3.75 -1.34
CA ILE A 89 0.02 3.92 -1.31
C ILE A 89 -0.33 5.37 -1.59
N TYR A 90 -1.30 5.59 -2.47
CA TYR A 90 -1.92 6.87 -2.72
C TYR A 90 -3.40 6.82 -2.33
N ASN A 91 -3.93 7.91 -1.77
CA ASN A 91 -5.38 8.06 -1.55
C ASN A 91 -6.12 8.35 -2.87
N GLY A 92 -7.43 8.44 -2.78
CA GLY A 92 -8.33 8.82 -3.87
C GLY A 92 -8.15 10.21 -4.46
N ALA A 93 -7.35 11.07 -3.83
CA ALA A 93 -6.97 12.39 -4.32
C ALA A 93 -5.56 12.40 -4.96
N GLY A 94 -4.85 11.27 -4.96
CA GLY A 94 -3.48 11.15 -5.47
C GLY A 94 -2.40 11.61 -4.48
N GLU A 95 -2.74 11.83 -3.21
CA GLU A 95 -1.80 12.16 -2.14
C GLU A 95 -1.18 10.90 -1.55
N VAL A 96 0.08 10.98 -1.12
CA VAL A 96 0.81 9.83 -0.59
C VAL A 96 0.32 9.48 0.82
N ALA A 97 -0.14 8.25 1.01
CA ALA A 97 -0.59 7.73 2.31
C ALA A 97 0.53 7.01 3.07
N ALA A 98 1.34 6.19 2.38
CA ALA A 98 2.44 5.45 3.00
C ALA A 98 3.43 4.91 1.96
N ASP A 99 4.67 4.71 2.41
CA ASP A 99 5.66 3.86 1.74
C ASP A 99 5.85 2.56 2.52
N LEU A 100 6.03 1.46 1.80
CA LEU A 100 6.15 0.10 2.34
C LEU A 100 7.34 -0.60 1.70
N ALA A 101 8.32 -1.02 2.50
CA ALA A 101 9.42 -1.85 2.03
C ALA A 101 8.98 -3.31 1.89
N VAL A 102 9.25 -3.91 0.72
CA VAL A 102 8.99 -5.34 0.49
C VAL A 102 10.03 -6.16 1.27
N GLY A 103 9.56 -7.13 2.05
CA GLY A 103 10.36 -7.96 2.96
C GLY A 103 10.40 -7.44 4.40
N THR A 104 10.05 -6.18 4.64
CA THR A 104 9.99 -5.59 5.99
C THR A 104 8.56 -5.29 6.40
N ASP A 105 7.86 -4.44 5.63
CA ASP A 105 6.51 -3.97 5.94
C ASP A 105 5.43 -4.85 5.28
N MET A 106 5.77 -5.46 4.14
CA MET A 106 4.89 -6.32 3.35
C MET A 106 5.66 -7.51 2.78
N ALA A 107 4.99 -8.66 2.63
CA ALA A 107 5.55 -9.82 1.95
C ALA A 107 4.84 -10.07 0.62
N LEU A 108 5.61 -10.39 -0.42
CA LEU A 108 5.11 -10.88 -1.70
C LEU A 108 5.53 -12.34 -1.88
N ALA A 109 4.65 -13.16 -2.44
CA ALA A 109 4.98 -14.55 -2.77
C ALA A 109 6.09 -14.63 -3.84
N ASN A 110 6.12 -13.68 -4.76
CA ASN A 110 7.18 -13.50 -5.73
C ASN A 110 7.45 -11.99 -5.91
N THR A 111 8.70 -11.58 -5.72
CA THR A 111 9.13 -10.20 -5.93
C THR A 111 9.57 -9.93 -7.37
N ASN A 112 9.90 -10.97 -8.14
CA ASN A 112 10.22 -10.84 -9.56
C ASN A 112 8.93 -10.86 -10.37
N LEU A 113 8.50 -9.67 -10.77
CA LEU A 113 7.31 -9.44 -11.56
C LEU A 113 7.69 -9.46 -13.04
N VAL A 114 6.88 -10.13 -13.86
CA VAL A 114 7.09 -10.24 -15.31
C VAL A 114 5.96 -9.50 -16.01
N VAL A 115 6.29 -8.70 -17.02
CA VAL A 115 5.30 -7.98 -17.84
C VAL A 115 4.22 -8.92 -18.37
N GLY A 116 2.96 -8.48 -18.30
CA GLY A 116 1.79 -9.29 -18.66
C GLY A 116 1.35 -10.29 -17.58
N GLY A 117 2.16 -10.50 -16.52
CA GLY A 117 1.72 -11.22 -15.32
C GLY A 117 0.72 -10.42 -14.50
N THR A 118 0.18 -11.02 -13.44
CA THR A 118 -0.83 -10.38 -12.59
C THR A 118 -0.39 -10.29 -11.13
N LEU A 119 -0.83 -9.24 -10.44
CA LEU A 119 -0.65 -9.07 -8.99
C LEU A 119 -1.98 -8.64 -8.34
N SER A 120 -2.25 -9.18 -7.15
CA SER A 120 -3.28 -8.69 -6.24
C SER A 120 -2.81 -8.88 -4.81
N ILE A 121 -3.28 -8.04 -3.90
CA ILE A 121 -3.01 -8.17 -2.47
C ILE A 121 -4.27 -8.71 -1.79
N GLN A 122 -4.16 -9.91 -1.20
CA GLN A 122 -5.30 -10.64 -0.66
C GLN A 122 -5.58 -10.38 0.82
N SER A 123 -4.59 -9.85 1.56
CA SER A 123 -4.73 -9.55 2.98
C SER A 123 -3.87 -8.36 3.35
N ILE A 124 -4.50 -7.26 3.75
CA ILE A 124 -3.82 -6.08 4.29
C ILE A 124 -4.33 -5.84 5.70
N LYS A 125 -3.43 -5.90 6.69
CA LYS A 125 -3.77 -5.67 8.10
C LYS A 125 -2.81 -4.64 8.68
N LEU A 126 -3.33 -3.46 9.00
CA LEU A 126 -2.61 -2.39 9.67
C LEU A 126 -2.55 -2.70 11.16
N ARG A 127 -1.35 -2.99 11.67
CA ARG A 127 -1.13 -3.41 13.06
C ARG A 127 -0.41 -2.32 13.88
N PRO A 128 -0.77 -2.16 15.16
CA PRO A 128 -0.03 -1.39 16.17
C PRO A 128 1.42 -1.84 16.39
#